data_AF-A0A258LHK4-F1
#
_entry.id   AF-A0A258LHK4-F1
#
_cell.length_a   1.000
_cell.length_b   1.000
_cell.length_c   1.000
_cell.angle_alpha   90.00
_cell.angle_beta   90.00
_cell.angle_gamma   90.00
#
_symmetry.space_group_name_H-M   'P 1'
#
loop_
_entity.id
_entity.type
_entity.pdbx_description
1 polymer ?
#
loop_
_entity_poly.entity_id
_entity_poly.type
_entity_poly.pdbx_seq_one_letter_code
_entity_poly.pdbx_strand_id
1 'polypeptide(L)' 'MTDQTKRFIRVDHAGEYGAARIYAGQLAVLGRGPHGATLQHMKDQEQHHLDTFAKLITERRVRPTAMLPFWHIAGFA' A
#
# COMPACT_ATOMS: atom_id res chain seq x y z
N MET A 1 13.49 2.92 20.01
CA MET A 1 12.25 3.09 19.22
C MET A 1 11.05 2.74 20.09
N THR A 2 10.04 3.61 20.15
CA THR A 2 8.86 3.39 21.02
C THR A 2 7.89 2.39 20.40
N ASP A 3 7.00 1.83 21.23
CA ASP A 3 5.96 0.91 20.76
C ASP A 3 4.95 1.61 19.85
N GLN A 4 4.73 2.91 20.07
CA GLN A 4 3.92 3.77 19.21
C GLN A 4 4.47 3.87 17.79
N THR A 5 5.78 4.07 17.62
CA THR A 5 6.41 4.12 16.28
C THR A 5 6.26 2.78 15.55
N LYS A 6 6.38 1.65 16.24
CA LYS A 6 6.15 0.32 15.64
C LYS A 6 4.71 0.16 15.17
N ARG A 7 3.76 0.71 15.92
CA ARG A 7 2.34 0.72 15.57
C ARG A 7 2.08 1.51 14.30
N PHE A 8 2.64 2.73 14.19
CA PHE A 8 2.50 3.55 12.99
C PHE A 8 3.05 2.82 11.77
N ILE A 9 4.30 2.36 11.80
CA ILE A 9 4.92 1.63 10.68
C ILE A 9 4.05 0.45 10.20
N ARG A 10 3.47 -0.32 11.12
CA ARG A 10 2.59 -1.45 10.76
C ARG A 10 1.29 -0.99 10.11
N VAL A 11 0.66 0.05 10.66
CA VAL A 11 -0.62 0.57 10.16
C VAL A 11 -0.42 1.25 8.80
N ASP A 12 0.60 2.07 8.67
CA ASP A 12 0.94 2.77 7.42
C ASP A 12 1.25 1.73 6.33
N HIS A 13 2.13 0.76 6.59
CA HIS A 13 2.40 -0.33 5.63
C HIS A 13 1.13 -1.06 5.16
N ALA A 14 0.17 -1.30 6.05
CA ALA A 14 -1.09 -1.94 5.69
C ALA A 14 -1.98 -1.02 4.83
N GLY A 15 -1.99 0.27 5.15
CA GLY A 15 -2.69 1.30 4.39
C GLY A 15 -2.15 1.44 2.97
N GLU A 16 -0.84 1.62 2.82
CA GLU A 16 -0.17 1.74 1.51
C GLU A 16 -0.40 0.48 0.66
N TYR A 17 -0.37 -0.71 1.28
CA TYR A 17 -0.67 -1.95 0.58
C TYR A 17 -2.11 -1.99 0.05
N GLY A 18 -3.08 -1.55 0.86
CA GLY A 18 -4.47 -1.40 0.43
C GLY A 18 -4.63 -0.39 -0.70
N ALA A 19 -4.01 0.79 -0.58
CA ALA A 19 -4.05 1.85 -1.57
C ALA A 19 -3.48 1.38 -2.92
N ALA A 20 -2.31 0.72 -2.91
CA ALA A 20 -1.71 0.16 -4.12
C ALA A 20 -2.64 -0.85 -4.84
N ARG A 21 -3.42 -1.65 -4.09
CA ARG A 21 -4.41 -2.57 -4.65
C ARG A 21 -5.62 -1.85 -5.23
N ILE A 22 -6.08 -0.77 -4.61
CA ILE A 22 -7.21 0.05 -5.09
C ILE A 22 -6.85 0.70 -6.42
N TYR A 23 -5.69 1.34 -6.54
CA TYR A 23 -5.27 1.92 -7.81
C TYR A 23 -5.04 0.86 -8.89
N ALA A 24 -4.58 -0.34 -8.51
CA ALA A 24 -4.48 -1.45 -9.46
C ALA A 24 -5.85 -1.89 -10.00
N GLY A 25 -6.88 -1.95 -9.15
CA GLY A 25 -8.27 -2.20 -9.57
C GLY A 25 -8.80 -1.09 -10.49
N GLN A 26 -8.62 0.17 -10.09
CA GLN A 26 -9.00 1.33 -10.91
C GLN A 26 -8.31 1.33 -12.27
N LEU A 27 -7.01 1.02 -12.36
CA LEU A 27 -6.30 0.91 -13.64
C LEU A 27 -6.81 -0.26 -14.50
N ALA A 28 -7.22 -1.37 -13.89
CA ALA A 28 -7.77 -2.51 -14.62
C ALA A 28 -9.06 -2.15 -15.37
N VAL A 29 -9.88 -1.24 -14.81
CA VAL A 29 -11.16 -0.80 -15.39
C VAL A 29 -11.01 0.49 -16.22
N LEU A 30 -10.30 1.49 -15.69
CA LEU A 30 -10.26 2.86 -16.20
C LEU A 30 -8.93 3.22 -16.89
N GLY A 31 -7.95 2.32 -16.91
CA GLY A 31 -6.58 2.63 -17.37
C GLY A 31 -6.46 3.05 -18.84
N ARG A 32 -7.45 2.72 -19.68
CA ARG A 32 -7.51 3.16 -21.09
C ARG A 32 -8.28 4.48 -21.28
N GLY A 33 -8.87 5.01 -20.22
CA GLY A 33 -9.64 6.25 -20.22
C GLY A 33 -8.78 7.50 -20.02
N PRO A 34 -9.40 8.69 -20.02
CA PRO A 34 -8.70 9.96 -19.88
C PRO A 34 -7.91 10.12 -18.57
N HIS A 35 -8.26 9.34 -17.54
CA HIS A 35 -7.61 9.37 -16.23
C HIS A 35 -6.51 8.31 -16.06
N GLY A 36 -6.25 7.47 -17.06
CA GLY A 36 -5.30 6.34 -16.94
C GLY A 36 -3.89 6.78 -16.51
N ALA A 37 -3.36 7.84 -17.11
CA ALA A 37 -2.03 8.36 -16.76
C ALA A 37 -1.98 8.90 -15.32
N THR A 38 -3.03 9.58 -14.86
CA THR A 38 -3.13 10.07 -13.48
C THR A 38 -3.20 8.92 -12.48
N LEU A 39 -4.04 7.91 -12.74
CA LEU A 39 -4.15 6.72 -11.90
C LEU A 39 -2.82 5.96 -11.82
N GLN A 40 -2.09 5.86 -12.93
CA GLN A 40 -0.77 5.25 -12.95
C GLN A 40 0.22 6.03 -12.09
N HIS A 41 0.26 7.36 -12.23
CA HIS A 41 1.12 8.20 -11.41
C HIS A 41 0.82 8.06 -9.91
N MET A 42 -0.46 8.10 -9.52
CA MET A 42 -0.87 7.91 -8.12
C MET A 42 -0.47 6.52 -7.61
N LYS A 43 -0.69 5.46 -8.40
CA LYS A 43 -0.25 4.11 -8.05
C LYS A 43 1.26 4.04 -7.81
N ASP A 44 2.06 4.72 -8.63
CA ASP A 44 3.51 4.71 -8.49
C ASP A 44 3.97 5.42 -7.21
N GLN A 45 3.26 6.47 -6.78
CA GLN A 45 3.49 7.12 -5.49
C GLN A 45 3.19 6.17 -4.32
N GLU A 46 2.04 5.48 -4.34
CA GLU A 46 1.69 4.49 -3.31
C GLU A 46 2.69 3.34 -3.26
N GLN A 47 3.20 2.90 -4.42
CA GLN A 47 4.23 1.86 -4.47
C GLN A 47 5.52 2.32 -3.78
N HIS A 48 5.94 3.56 -3.98
CA HIS A 48 7.11 4.12 -3.31
C HIS A 48 6.93 4.17 -1.79
N HIS A 49 5.75 4.56 -1.31
CA HIS A 49 5.43 4.53 0.12
C HIS A 49 5.44 3.10 0.66
N LEU A 50 4.78 2.16 -0.03
CA LEU A 50 4.74 0.76 0.36
C LEU A 50 6.15 0.17 0.49
N ASP A 51 7.02 0.41 -0.48
CA ASP A 51 8.41 -0.05 -0.45
C ASP A 51 9.18 0.54 0.73
N THR A 52 8.95 1.83 1.01
CA THR A 52 9.55 2.53 2.16
C THR A 52 9.12 1.88 3.47
N PHE A 53 7.82 1.65 3.67
CA PHE A 53 7.33 1.02 4.89
C PHE A 53 7.70 -0.46 4.99
N ALA A 54 7.80 -1.19 3.88
CA ALA A 54 8.26 -2.58 3.86
C ALA A 54 9.73 -2.68 4.31
N LYS A 55 10.57 -1.74 3.84
CA LYS A 55 11.94 -1.59 4.32
C LYS A 55 11.98 -1.28 5.81
N LEU A 56 11.16 -0.33 6.29
CA LEU A 56 11.09 0.00 7.72
C LEU A 56 10.60 -1.17 8.58
N ILE A 57 9.66 -1.98 8.08
CA ILE A 57 9.22 -3.21 8.75
C ILE A 57 10.40 -4.15 8.98
N THR A 58 11.20 -4.37 7.94
CA THR A 58 12.37 -5.26 7.97
C THR A 58 13.47 -4.72 8.88
N GLU A 59 13.92 -3.48 8.63
CA GLU A 59 15.02 -2.84 9.35
C GLU A 59 14.74 -2.72 10.84
N ARG A 60 13.49 -2.42 11.19
CA ARG A 60 13.09 -2.15 12.57
C ARG A 60 12.43 -3.34 13.26
N ARG A 61 12.39 -4.50 12.59
CA ARG A 61 11.79 -5.76 13.07
C ARG A 61 10.35 -5.57 13.57
N VAL A 62 9.57 -4.76 12.84
CA VAL A 62 8.15 -4.55 13.15
C VAL A 62 7.39 -5.76 12.62
N ARG A 63 6.49 -6.33 13.43
CA ARG A 63 5.61 -7.40 12.94
C ARG A 63 4.59 -6.77 11.98
N PRO A 64 4.45 -7.27 10.74
CA PRO A 64 3.38 -6.84 9.83
C PRO A 64 2.00 -7.16 10.41
N THR A 65 0.94 -6.60 9.82
CA THR A 65 -0.42 -6.98 10.20
C THR A 65 -0.77 -8.36 9.66
N ALA A 66 -1.46 -9.17 10.46
CA ALA A 66 -2.02 -10.45 10.02
C ALA A 66 -3.12 -10.28 8.95
N MET A 67 -3.67 -9.07 8.80
CA MET A 67 -4.70 -8.74 7.82
C MET A 67 -4.15 -8.42 6.43
N LEU A 68 -2.85 -8.53 6.18
CA LEU A 68 -2.29 -8.30 4.82
C LEU A 68 -2.98 -9.14 3.72
N PRO A 69 -3.28 -10.43 3.92
CA PRO A 69 -4.02 -11.22 2.93
C PRO A 69 -5.43 -10.71 2.66
N PHE A 70 -6.08 -10.10 3.66
CA PHE A 70 -7.39 -9.48 3.48
C PHE A 70 -7.31 -8.29 2.52
N TRP A 71 -6.32 -7.41 2.71
CA TRP A 71 -6.10 -6.26 1.82
C TRP A 71 -5.74 -6.67 0.39
N HIS A 72 -5.09 -7.83 0.21
CA HIS A 72 -4.79 -8.35 -1.12
C HIS A 72 -6.05 -8.61 -1.95
N ILE A 73 -7.11 -9.09 -1.29
CA ILE A 73 -8.40 -9.42 -1.90
C ILE A 73 -9.31 -8.19 -1.91
N ALA A 74 -9.56 -7.59 -0.75
CA ALA A 74 -10.52 -6.50 -0.58
C ALA A 74 -10.06 -5.16 -1.19
N GLY A 75 -8.74 -4.97 -1.34
CA GLY A 75 -8.21 -3.76 -1.96
C GLY A 75 -8.30 -3.76 -3.48
N PHE A 76 -8.51 -4.92 -4.12
CA PHE A 76 -8.74 -4.99 -5.56
C PHE A 76 -10.24 -4.81 -5.84
N ALA A 77 -10.70 -3.57 -5.74
CA ALA A 77 -12.06 -3.15 -6.05
C ALA A 77 -12.10 -2.35 -7.36
#